data_AF-A0A6H9IR66-F1
#
_entry.id   AF-A0A6H9IR66-F1
#
_cell.length_a   1.000
_cell.length_b   1.000
_cell.length_c   1.000
_cell.angle_alpha   90.00
_cell.angle_beta   90.00
_cell.angle_gamma   90.00
#
_symmetry.space_group_name_H-M   'P 1'
#
loop_
_entity.id
_entity.type
_entity.pdbx_description
1 polymer ?
#
loop_
_entity_poly.entity_id
_entity_poly.type
_entity_poly.pdbx_seq_one_letter_code
_entity_poly.pdbx_strand_id
1 'polypeptide(L)' 'VHILFKAHPNTEMTRFINAYKSASSRLIKRDFPQVKKKLWKEMFWSRSFCLLTTGGSPIDVVKTYIENQSEK' A
#
# COMPACT_ATOMS: atom_id res chain seq x y z
N VAL A 1 4.45 -8.47 -7.64
CA VAL A 1 5.02 -7.12 -7.39
C VAL A 1 5.04 -6.90 -5.91
N HIS A 2 6.20 -6.58 -5.34
CA HIS A 2 6.36 -6.22 -3.92
C HIS A 2 6.76 -4.75 -3.85
N ILE A 3 6.13 -3.99 -2.96
CA ILE A 3 6.33 -2.54 -2.82
C ILE A 3 6.53 -2.23 -1.34
N LEU A 4 7.63 -1.57 -1.01
CA LEU A 4 7.85 -0.95 0.29
C LEU A 4 7.48 0.52 0.19
N PHE A 5 6.53 0.97 1.03
CA PHE A 5 6.07 2.36 1.03
C PHE A 5 5.84 2.86 2.45
N LYS A 6 5.92 4.19 2.62
CA LYS A 6 5.47 4.88 3.83
C LYS A 6 4.06 5.40 3.61
N ALA A 7 3.23 5.35 4.64
CA ALA A 7 1.86 5.86 4.61
C ALA A 7 1.62 6.77 5.80
N HIS A 8 0.66 7.68 5.66
CA HIS A 8 0.16 8.45 6.80
C HIS A 8 -0.64 7.54 7.74
N PRO A 9 -0.56 7.69 9.08
CA PRO A 9 -1.28 6.82 10.03
C PRO A 9 -2.78 6.71 9.77
N ASN A 10 -3.43 7.80 9.33
CA ASN A 10 -4.86 7.84 9.04
C ASN A 10 -5.24 7.30 7.64
N THR A 11 -4.31 6.62 6.94
CA THR A 11 -4.56 6.10 5.60
C THR A 11 -5.36 4.81 5.67
N GLU A 12 -6.48 4.75 4.95
CA GLU A 12 -7.23 3.52 4.74
C GLU A 12 -6.48 2.57 3.78
N MET A 13 -5.65 1.69 4.34
CA MET A 13 -4.69 0.85 3.59
C MET A 13 -5.38 -0.03 2.55
N THR A 14 -6.51 -0.65 2.91
CA THR A 14 -7.26 -1.52 2.00
C THR A 14 -7.80 -0.73 0.80
N ARG A 15 -8.36 0.45 1.06
CA ARG A 15 -8.86 1.34 0.01
C ARG A 15 -7.73 1.81 -0.91
N PHE A 16 -6.60 2.19 -0.33
CA PHE A 16 -5.42 2.62 -1.07
C PHE A 16 -4.89 1.53 -2.01
N ILE A 17 -4.69 0.31 -1.50
CA ILE A 17 -4.18 -0.82 -2.29
C ILE A 17 -5.16 -1.18 -3.42
N ASN A 18 -6.46 -1.18 -3.15
CA ASN A 18 -7.48 -1.46 -4.17
C ASN A 18 -7.53 -0.38 -5.25
N ALA A 19 -7.39 0.90 -4.87
CA ALA A 19 -7.30 2.01 -5.81
C ALA A 19 -6.05 1.89 -6.68
N TYR A 20 -4.89 1.59 -6.08
CA TYR A 20 -3.64 1.36 -6.80
C TYR A 20 -3.77 0.22 -7.81
N LYS A 21 -4.28 -0.94 -7.38
CA LYS A 21 -4.47 -2.11 -8.27
C LYS A 21 -5.44 -1.79 -9.41
N SER A 22 -6.53 -1.08 -9.13
CA SER A 22 -7.52 -0.70 -10.15
C SER A 22 -6.94 0.28 -11.15
N ALA A 23 -6.27 1.34 -10.68
CA ALA A 23 -5.68 2.36 -11.53
C ALA A 23 -4.56 1.78 -12.41
N SER A 24 -3.64 1.01 -11.82
CA SER A 24 -2.55 0.36 -12.56
C SER A 24 -3.07 -0.65 -13.59
N SER A 25 -4.06 -1.47 -13.24
CA SER A 25 -4.71 -2.39 -14.19
C SER A 25 -5.29 -1.64 -15.40
N ARG A 26 -5.98 -0.52 -15.15
CA ARG A 26 -6.55 0.32 -16.22
C ARG A 26 -5.47 0.92 -17.11
N LEU A 27 -4.43 1.51 -16.52
CA LEU A 27 -3.33 2.13 -17.27
C LEU A 27 -2.56 1.10 -18.10
N ILE A 28 -2.19 -0.04 -17.50
CA ILE A 28 -1.46 -1.10 -18.22
C ILE A 28 -2.29 -1.65 -19.38
N LYS A 29 -3.59 -1.89 -19.18
CA LYS A 29 -4.47 -2.36 -20.27
C LYS A 29 -4.68 -1.32 -21.37
N ARG A 30 -4.52 -0.02 -21.07
CA ARG A 30 -4.60 1.08 -22.05
C ARG A 30 -3.29 1.21 -22.83
N ASP A 31 -2.17 1.25 -22.12
CA ASP A 31 -0.85 1.54 -22.68
C ASP A 31 -0.23 0.30 -23.34
N PHE A 32 -0.64 -0.90 -22.91
CA PHE A 32 -0.22 -2.20 -23.47
C PHE A 32 -1.43 -3.10 -23.82
N PRO A 33 -2.21 -2.78 -24.86
CA PRO A 33 -3.43 -3.52 -25.22
C PRO A 33 -3.21 -5.01 -25.46
N GLN A 34 -2.01 -5.42 -25.91
CA GLN A 34 -1.63 -6.81 -26.12
C GLN A 34 -1.73 -7.67 -24.85
N VAL A 35 -1.63 -7.06 -23.66
CA VAL A 35 -1.76 -7.76 -22.38
C VAL A 35 -3.16 -8.36 -22.23
N LYS A 36 -4.21 -7.71 -22.74
CA LYS A 36 -5.60 -8.19 -22.61
C LYS A 36 -5.79 -9.61 -23.16
N LYS A 37 -5.08 -9.96 -24.23
CA LYS A 37 -5.12 -11.31 -24.84
C LYS A 37 -4.53 -12.40 -23.95
N LYS A 38 -3.73 -12.03 -22.94
CA LYS A 38 -3.06 -12.94 -22.01
C LYS A 38 -3.73 -13.01 -20.64
N LEU A 39 -4.75 -12.18 -20.38
CA LEU A 39 -5.42 -12.12 -19.08
C LEU A 39 -6.66 -13.01 -19.06
N TRP A 40 -6.79 -13.80 -17.99
CA TRP A 40 -8.03 -14.50 -17.69
C TRP A 40 -9.10 -13.51 -17.24
N LYS A 41 -10.24 -13.46 -17.94
CA LYS A 41 -11.38 -12.56 -17.63
C LYS A 41 -10.98 -11.07 -17.49
N GLU A 42 -9.98 -10.63 -18.26
CA GLU A 42 -9.41 -9.28 -18.21
C GLU A 42 -8.86 -8.82 -16.83
N MET A 43 -8.65 -9.75 -15.89
CA MET A 43 -8.14 -9.45 -14.57
C MET A 43 -6.62 -9.37 -14.60
N PHE A 44 -6.07 -8.16 -14.43
CA PHE A 44 -4.62 -7.97 -14.37
C PHE A 44 -4.03 -8.37 -13.01
N TRP A 45 -4.75 -8.08 -11.93
CA TRP A 45 -4.34 -8.44 -10.57
C TRP A 45 -5.22 -9.56 -10.01
N SER A 46 -4.63 -10.39 -9.14
CA SER A 46 -5.41 -11.21 -8.20
C SER A 46 -6.32 -10.31 -7.35
N ARG A 47 -7.45 -10.85 -6.87
CA ARG A 47 -8.30 -10.13 -5.90
C ARG A 47 -7.59 -9.93 -4.57
N SER A 48 -6.75 -10.89 -4.15
CA SER A 48 -6.00 -10.84 -2.90
C SER A 48 -4.79 -9.90 -2.97
N PHE A 49 -4.33 -9.45 -1.80
CA PHE A 49 -3.04 -8.78 -1.61
C PHE A 49 -2.47 -9.18 -0.25
N CYS A 50 -1.16 -9.03 -0.10
CA CYS A 50 -0.46 -9.20 1.18
C CYS A 50 -0.04 -7.81 1.68
N LEU A 51 -0.31 -7.51 2.95
CA LEU A 51 0.10 -6.28 3.62
C LEU A 51 0.84 -6.65 4.89
N LEU A 52 2.08 -6.22 5.00
CA LEU A 52 2.97 -6.48 6.12
C LEU A 52 3.50 -5.15 6.65
N THR A 53 3.45 -4.96 7.96
CA THR A 53 4.12 -3.84 8.61
C THR A 53 5.62 -4.10 8.69
N THR A 54 6.41 -3.04 8.63
CA THR A 54 7.86 -3.12 8.79
C THR A 54 8.34 -1.87 9.52
N GLY A 55 9.46 -2.01 10.25
CA GLY A 55 9.96 -1.00 11.17
C GLY A 55 9.53 -1.25 12.61
N GLY A 56 10.47 -1.06 13.54
CA GLY A 56 10.19 -0.95 14.97
C GLY A 56 10.22 0.51 15.39
N SER A 57 9.40 0.91 16.35
CA SER A 57 9.64 2.16 17.09
C SER A 57 10.69 1.86 18.15
N PRO A 58 11.85 2.55 18.16
CA PRO A 58 12.79 2.43 19.27
C PRO A 58 12.08 2.82 20.57
N ILE A 59 12.31 2.06 21.64
CA ILE A 59 11.72 2.34 22.96
C ILE A 59 12.04 3.78 23.41
N ASP A 60 13.22 4.28 23.05
CA ASP A 60 13.68 5.63 23.34
C ASP A 60 12.79 6.69 22.69
N VAL A 61 12.31 6.45 21.45
CA VAL A 61 11.41 7.38 20.75
C VAL A 61 10.06 7.46 21.48
N VAL A 62 9.56 6.34 21.98
CA VAL A 62 8.32 6.31 22.77
C VAL A 62 8.51 7.01 24.11
N LYS A 63 9.65 6.77 24.77
CA LYS A 63 10.00 7.38 26.05
C LYS A 63 10.07 8.92 25.93
N THR A 64 10.84 9.43 24.97
CA THR A 64 10.95 10.87 24.70
C THR A 64 9.59 11.48 24.34
N TYR A 65 8.74 10.76 23.60
CA TYR A 65 7.38 11.23 23.32
C TYR A 65 6.57 11.43 24.61
N ILE A 66 6.60 10.48 25.55
CA ILE A 66 5.85 10.55 26.81
C ILE A 66 6.37 11.67 27.70
N GLU A 67 7.69 11.79 27.89
CA GLU A 67 8.31 12.83 28.72
C GLU A 67 7.93 14.24 28.26
N ASN A 68 7.91 14.47 26.95
CA ASN A 68 7.53 15.77 26.36
C ASN A 68 6.02 16.07 26.44
N GLN A 69 5.15 15.08 26.73
CA GLN A 69 3.72 15.34 26.94
C GLN A 69 3.44 15.86 28.36
N SER A 70 4.29 15.51 29.34
CA SER A 70 4.16 15.93 30.74
C SER A 70 4.65 17.35 31.05
N GLU A 71 5.42 17.96 30.15
CA GLU A 71 5.92 19.35 30.29
C GLU A 71 4.93 20.41 29.75
N LYS A 72 3.75 20.00 29.31
CA LYS A 72 2.62 20.88 28.91
C LYS A 72 1.54 20.88 29.98
#